data_AF-A0A397F1N5-F1
#
_entry.id   AF-A0A397F1N5-F1
#
_cell.length_a   1.000
_cell.length_b   1.000
_cell.length_c   1.000
_cell.angle_alpha   90.00
_cell.angle_beta   90.00
_cell.angle_gamma   90.00
#
_symmetry.space_group_name_H-M   'P 1'
#
loop_
_entity.id
_entity.type
_entity.pdbx_description
1 polymer ?
#
loop_
_entity_poly.entity_id
_entity_poly.type
_entity_poly.pdbx_seq_one_letter_code
_entity_poly.pdbx_strand_id
1 'polypeptide(L)'
;MLLTLEAPVDLAINLRLVGGDGQRVGSVSKKSLRGQSGEYRPGFCYLDLDAVEAGLVKCQLFFRLRPPRSTLPSECSINVSVYECSPSGQLPDATANPTTAFLTSAKGAYTNSTCGVRTPLAHVPPGYYLVIPSTFEPRRGDFDLHGYANLPVTTSRLR
;
A
#
# COMPACT_ATOMS: atom_id res chain seq x y z
N MET A 1 -24.19 -9.80 -6.95
CA MET A 1 -24.32 -9.96 -5.48
C MET A 1 -25.74 -9.60 -5.11
N LEU A 2 -26.48 -10.53 -4.52
CA LEU A 2 -27.86 -10.31 -4.08
C LEU A 2 -27.90 -10.15 -2.55
N LEU A 3 -28.46 -9.04 -2.09
CA LEU A 3 -28.77 -8.79 -0.68
C LEU A 3 -30.28 -8.71 -0.51
N THR A 4 -30.83 -9.46 0.43
CA THR A 4 -32.25 -9.43 0.78
C THR A 4 -32.42 -8.99 2.23
N LEU A 5 -33.47 -8.22 2.51
CA LEU A 5 -33.86 -7.84 3.85
C LEU A 5 -35.36 -8.03 4.02
N GLU A 6 -35.72 -8.79 5.04
CA GLU A 6 -37.10 -9.05 5.46
C GLU A 6 -37.37 -8.38 6.80
N ALA A 7 -38.58 -7.86 6.95
CA ALA A 7 -39.10 -7.27 8.17
C ALA A 7 -40.62 -7.55 8.28
N PRO A 8 -41.23 -7.32 9.44
CA PRO A 8 -42.69 -7.27 9.56
C PRO A 8 -43.34 -6.35 8.50
N VAL A 9 -44.52 -6.73 8.01
CA VAL A 9 -45.20 -6.05 6.89
C VAL A 9 -45.62 -4.61 7.24
N ASP A 10 -45.80 -4.31 8.52
CA ASP A 10 -46.09 -2.97 9.04
C ASP A 10 -44.87 -2.03 9.02
N LEU A 11 -43.67 -2.54 8.73
CA LEU A 11 -42.45 -1.76 8.61
C LEU A 11 -42.09 -1.52 7.13
N ALA A 12 -41.99 -0.25 6.77
CA ALA A 12 -41.45 0.16 5.48
C ALA A 12 -39.91 0.15 5.54
N ILE A 13 -39.27 -0.68 4.73
CA ILE A 13 -37.81 -0.89 4.72
C ILE A 13 -37.19 -0.61 3.35
N ASN A 14 -35.91 -0.21 3.34
CA ASN A 14 -35.08 -0.20 2.15
C ASN A 14 -33.65 -0.64 2.48
N LEU A 15 -32.89 -0.99 1.43
CA LEU A 15 -31.47 -1.31 1.51
C LEU A 15 -30.64 -0.24 0.81
N ARG A 16 -29.54 0.14 1.44
CA ARG A 16 -28.53 1.06 0.87
C ARG A 16 -27.15 0.52 1.15
N LEU A 17 -26.39 0.29 0.08
CA LEU A 17 -24.97 -0.01 0.15
C LEU A 17 -24.19 1.31 0.17
N VAL A 18 -23.28 1.46 1.14
CA VAL A 18 -22.53 2.70 1.36
C VAL A 18 -21.03 2.38 1.39
N GLY A 19 -20.24 3.10 0.60
CA GLY A 19 -18.79 2.95 0.54
C GLY A 19 -18.09 3.90 1.52
N GLY A 20 -17.09 3.39 2.25
CA GLY A 20 -16.23 4.18 3.14
C GLY A 20 -14.88 4.56 2.53
N ASP A 21 -14.60 4.16 1.28
CA ASP A 21 -13.33 4.40 0.57
C ASP A 21 -12.08 4.08 1.42
N GLY A 22 -12.13 2.96 2.15
CA GLY A 22 -11.06 2.49 3.04
C GLY A 22 -11.11 3.05 4.47
N GLN A 23 -12.08 3.92 4.78
CA GLN A 23 -12.34 4.44 6.13
C GLN A 23 -13.63 3.86 6.71
N ARG A 24 -13.75 3.87 8.05
CA ARG A 24 -15.00 3.52 8.73
C ARG A 24 -16.06 4.58 8.41
N VAL A 25 -17.22 4.15 7.93
CA VAL A 25 -18.36 5.03 7.65
C VAL A 25 -18.93 5.55 8.98
N GLY A 26 -18.70 6.83 9.29
CA GLY A 26 -19.24 7.50 10.48
C GLY A 26 -20.58 8.22 10.22
N SER A 27 -20.87 8.53 8.96
CA SER A 27 -22.13 9.16 8.53
C SER A 27 -22.47 8.74 7.10
N VAL A 28 -23.75 8.77 6.76
CA VAL A 28 -24.25 8.39 5.42
C VAL A 28 -24.61 9.66 4.65
N SER A 29 -24.09 9.79 3.43
CA SER A 29 -24.41 10.90 2.53
C SER A 29 -24.71 10.37 1.12
N LYS A 30 -25.36 11.18 0.27
CA LYS A 30 -25.61 10.79 -1.13
C LYS A 30 -24.32 10.47 -1.89
N LYS A 31 -23.18 11.07 -1.52
CA LYS A 31 -21.87 10.85 -2.16
C LYS A 31 -21.26 9.47 -1.84
N SER A 32 -21.63 8.88 -0.71
CA SER A 32 -21.12 7.58 -0.27
C SER A 32 -22.01 6.41 -0.71
N LEU A 33 -23.16 6.66 -1.32
CA LEU A 33 -24.05 5.61 -1.83
C LEU A 33 -23.38 4.86 -2.99
N ARG A 34 -23.42 3.53 -2.94
CA ARG A 34 -22.91 2.62 -3.99
C ARG A 34 -24.00 1.75 -4.61
N GLY A 35 -25.15 1.61 -3.94
CA GLY A 35 -26.33 0.92 -4.46
C GLY A 35 -27.52 1.08 -3.53
N GLN A 36 -28.75 0.92 -4.02
CA GLN A 36 -29.96 0.94 -3.19
C GLN A 36 -31.09 0.11 -3.80
N SER A 37 -31.98 -0.42 -2.96
CA SER A 37 -33.19 -1.16 -3.38
C SER A 37 -34.31 -0.28 -3.94
N GLY A 38 -34.09 1.05 -4.01
CA GLY A 38 -35.07 2.04 -4.41
C GLY A 38 -35.90 2.59 -3.24
N GLU A 39 -37.19 2.82 -3.49
CA GLU A 39 -38.15 3.31 -2.51
C GLU A 39 -38.37 2.33 -1.36
N TYR A 40 -38.87 2.83 -0.23
CA TYR A 40 -39.24 2.00 0.91
C TYR A 40 -40.39 1.06 0.54
N ARG A 41 -40.28 -0.22 0.92
CA ARG A 41 -41.27 -1.26 0.65
C ARG A 41 -41.70 -1.95 1.95
N PRO A 42 -42.97 -2.36 2.09
CA PRO A 42 -43.44 -3.07 3.26
C PRO A 42 -42.83 -4.48 3.33
N GLY A 43 -42.19 -4.81 4.45
CA GLY A 43 -41.76 -6.16 4.82
C GLY A 43 -40.67 -6.83 3.99
N PHE A 44 -40.42 -6.39 2.75
CA PHE A 44 -39.39 -7.00 1.89
C PHE A 44 -38.74 -5.99 0.95
N CYS A 45 -37.41 -6.06 0.87
CA CYS A 45 -36.66 -5.41 -0.20
C CYS A 45 -35.40 -6.22 -0.57
N TYR A 46 -34.93 -6.04 -1.80
CA TYR A 46 -33.71 -6.66 -2.28
C TYR A 46 -32.87 -5.64 -3.03
N LEU A 47 -31.55 -5.87 -3.02
CA LEU A 47 -30.56 -5.12 -3.77
C LEU A 47 -29.74 -6.12 -4.57
N ASP A 48 -29.85 -6.04 -5.89
CA ASP A 48 -29.01 -6.81 -6.82
C ASP A 48 -27.97 -5.87 -7.43
N LEU A 49 -26.71 -6.28 -7.36
CA LEU A 49 -25.57 -5.53 -7.87
C LEU A 49 -24.65 -6.46 -8.65
N ASP A 50 -24.45 -6.19 -9.93
CA ASP A 50 -23.56 -6.99 -10.79
C ASP A 50 -22.14 -7.05 -10.22
N ALA A 51 -21.62 -5.90 -9.79
CA ALA A 51 -20.34 -5.77 -9.11
C ALA A 51 -20.40 -4.64 -8.08
N VAL A 52 -19.74 -4.85 -6.93
CA VAL A 52 -19.41 -3.78 -5.99
C VAL A 52 -17.98 -3.39 -6.27
N GLU A 53 -17.73 -2.18 -6.74
CA GLU A 53 -16.37 -1.66 -6.79
C GLU A 53 -15.80 -1.65 -5.37
N ALA A 54 -14.81 -2.50 -5.12
CA ALA A 54 -13.99 -2.37 -3.93
C ALA A 54 -13.43 -0.95 -3.97
N GLY A 55 -13.82 -0.11 -3.00
CA GLY A 55 -13.30 1.26 -2.92
C GLY A 55 -11.78 1.22 -3.06
N LEU A 56 -11.21 2.16 -3.80
CA LEU A 56 -9.78 2.22 -4.10
C LEU A 56 -8.96 2.36 -2.81
N VAL A 57 -8.66 1.24 -2.14
CA VAL A 57 -7.69 1.23 -1.06
C VAL A 57 -6.33 1.40 -1.73
N LYS A 58 -5.75 2.58 -1.56
CA LYS A 58 -4.42 2.86 -2.10
C LYS A 58 -3.40 2.11 -1.26
N CYS A 59 -2.52 1.34 -1.91
CA CYS A 59 -1.40 0.72 -1.23
C CYS A 59 -0.51 1.82 -0.67
N GLN A 60 -0.29 1.79 0.64
CA GLN A 60 0.68 2.62 1.35
C GLN A 60 1.76 1.70 1.87
N LEU A 61 3.01 2.03 1.57
CA LEU A 61 4.15 1.25 2.03
C LEU A 61 5.35 2.12 2.40
N PHE A 62 6.24 1.55 3.22
CA PHE A 62 7.59 2.06 3.43
C PHE A 62 8.54 0.90 3.68
N PHE A 63 9.82 1.13 3.41
CA PHE A 63 10.89 0.18 3.66
C PHE A 63 11.82 0.70 4.73
N ARG A 64 12.29 -0.20 5.59
CA ARG A 64 13.30 0.07 6.61
C ARG A 64 14.47 -0.87 6.43
N LEU A 65 15.65 -0.29 6.20
CA LEU A 65 16.92 -0.99 6.15
C LEU A 65 17.64 -0.81 7.49
N ARG A 66 18.15 -1.91 8.04
CA ARG A 66 18.93 -1.89 9.28
C ARG A 66 20.24 -2.66 9.11
N PRO A 67 21.35 -2.12 9.64
CA PRO A 67 22.54 -2.91 9.85
C PRO A 67 22.27 -3.98 10.94
N PRO A 68 22.90 -5.16 10.88
CA PRO A 68 22.87 -6.12 11.97
C PRO A 68 23.52 -5.47 13.19
N ARG A 69 22.97 -5.74 14.39
CA ARG A 69 23.42 -5.15 15.66
C ARG A 69 24.89 -5.44 16.01
N SER A 70 25.57 -6.34 15.31
CA SER A 70 26.85 -6.92 15.75
C SER A 70 28.04 -6.75 14.80
N THR A 71 27.91 -6.15 13.61
CA THR A 71 28.98 -6.30 12.58
C THR A 71 29.32 -5.10 11.71
N LEU A 72 28.58 -3.98 11.75
CA LEU A 72 28.93 -2.83 10.91
C LEU A 72 29.70 -1.78 11.72
N PRO A 73 30.93 -1.40 11.30
CA PRO A 73 31.61 -0.25 11.89
C PRO A 73 30.70 0.98 11.76
N SER A 74 30.77 1.86 12.76
CA SER A 74 29.99 3.11 12.93
C SER A 74 29.99 4.08 11.72
N GLU A 75 30.67 3.72 10.64
CA GLU A 75 30.98 4.52 9.46
C GLU A 75 30.29 3.99 8.18
N CYS A 76 29.44 2.96 8.27
CA CYS A 76 28.73 2.47 7.11
C CYS A 76 27.52 3.34 6.77
N SER A 77 27.72 4.26 5.83
CA SER A 77 26.64 5.09 5.28
C SER A 77 25.76 4.27 4.34
N ILE A 78 24.49 4.06 4.73
CA ILE A 78 23.51 3.23 4.03
C ILE A 78 22.35 4.07 3.46
N ASN A 79 21.71 3.53 2.44
CA ASN A 79 20.48 4.04 1.84
C ASN A 79 19.58 2.86 1.41
N VAL A 80 18.27 3.09 1.36
CA VAL A 80 17.33 2.19 0.68
C VAL A 80 16.50 3.00 -0.31
N SER A 81 16.47 2.53 -1.55
CA SER A 81 15.76 3.15 -2.66
C SER A 81 14.78 2.18 -3.32
N VAL A 82 13.68 2.70 -3.83
CA VAL A 82 12.61 1.96 -4.51
C VAL A 82 12.44 2.55 -5.89
N TYR A 83 12.50 1.70 -6.91
CA TYR A 83 12.36 2.08 -8.31
C TYR A 83 11.18 1.34 -8.92
N GLU A 84 10.47 2.00 -9.82
CA GLU A 84 9.60 1.30 -10.76
C GLU A 84 10.47 0.45 -11.70
N CYS A 85 10.04 -0.77 -11.97
CA CYS A 85 10.77 -1.70 -12.82
C CYS A 85 9.82 -2.51 -13.70
N SER A 86 10.38 -3.22 -14.68
CA SER A 86 9.64 -4.21 -15.44
C SER A 86 9.23 -5.41 -14.56
N PRO A 87 8.31 -6.28 -15.02
CA PRO A 87 8.02 -7.54 -14.34
C PRO A 87 9.24 -8.46 -14.13
N SER A 88 10.29 -8.30 -14.94
CA SER A 88 11.56 -9.03 -14.78
C SER A 88 12.53 -8.38 -13.77
N GLY A 89 12.15 -7.25 -13.18
CA GLY A 89 12.99 -6.49 -12.26
C GLY A 89 14.01 -5.58 -12.94
N GLN A 90 13.93 -5.40 -14.26
CA GLN A 90 14.83 -4.54 -15.00
C GLN A 90 14.44 -3.07 -14.78
N LEU A 91 15.42 -2.24 -14.41
CA LEU A 91 15.24 -0.80 -14.31
C LEU A 91 15.12 -0.19 -15.71
N PRO A 92 14.26 0.82 -15.90
CA PRO A 92 14.11 1.50 -17.18
C PRO A 92 15.34 2.35 -17.54
N ASP A 93 16.08 2.83 -16.54
CA ASP A 93 17.26 3.68 -16.71
C ASP A 93 18.50 3.01 -16.09
N ALA A 94 19.54 2.83 -16.90
CA ALA A 94 20.83 2.27 -16.49
C ALA A 94 21.65 3.23 -15.61
N THR A 95 21.27 4.52 -15.54
CA THR A 95 21.92 5.56 -14.72
C THR A 95 21.21 5.82 -13.39
N ALA A 96 20.29 4.91 -13.02
CA ALA A 96 19.54 4.97 -11.77
C ALA A 96 20.45 5.16 -10.55
N ASN A 97 20.11 6.16 -9.73
CA ASN A 97 20.81 6.46 -8.50
C ASN A 97 19.79 6.86 -7.41
N PRO A 98 20.18 6.95 -6.13
CA PRO A 98 19.21 7.15 -5.06
C PRO A 98 18.35 8.40 -5.18
N THR A 99 18.81 9.47 -5.84
CA THR A 99 18.03 10.71 -5.99
C THR A 99 16.98 10.64 -7.10
N THR A 100 17.11 9.67 -8.02
CA THR A 100 16.13 9.42 -9.09
C THR A 100 15.11 8.34 -8.73
N ALA A 101 15.23 7.75 -7.54
CA ALA A 101 14.32 6.72 -7.05
C ALA A 101 12.90 7.28 -6.81
N PHE A 102 11.89 6.44 -7.05
CA PHE A 102 10.50 6.75 -6.74
C PHE A 102 10.32 7.00 -5.23
N LEU A 103 10.97 6.18 -4.39
CA LEU A 103 11.11 6.42 -2.95
C LEU A 103 12.55 6.19 -2.53
N THR A 104 13.07 7.02 -1.63
CA THR A 104 14.40 6.80 -1.06
C THR A 104 14.46 7.29 0.38
N SER A 105 15.29 6.64 1.19
CA SER A 105 15.62 7.15 2.52
C SER A 105 16.39 8.47 2.44
N ALA A 106 16.16 9.36 3.40
CA ALA A 106 16.92 10.61 3.55
C ALA A 106 17.07 11.43 2.25
N LYS A 107 16.07 11.39 1.37
CA LYS A 107 16.07 12.07 0.06
C LYS A 107 17.27 11.69 -0.84
N GLY A 108 17.72 10.44 -0.74
CA GLY A 108 18.83 9.91 -1.55
C GLY A 108 20.20 10.07 -0.89
N ALA A 109 20.28 10.77 0.24
CA ALA A 109 21.51 10.83 1.02
C ALA A 109 21.79 9.47 1.68
N TYR A 110 23.05 9.07 1.68
CA TYR A 110 23.52 7.95 2.48
C TYR A 110 23.83 8.44 3.89
N THR A 111 23.40 7.68 4.90
CA THR A 111 23.56 8.09 6.31
C THR A 111 24.12 6.95 7.16
N ASN A 112 24.97 7.26 8.13
CA ASN A 112 25.60 6.31 9.06
C ASN A 112 24.75 6.07 10.33
N SER A 113 23.43 6.02 10.17
CA SER A 113 22.49 5.90 11.29
C SER A 113 22.56 4.52 11.95
N THR A 114 22.87 4.49 13.25
CA THR A 114 22.92 3.25 14.06
C THR A 114 21.58 2.54 14.16
N CYS A 115 20.46 3.25 14.00
CA CYS A 115 19.10 2.68 14.03
C CYS A 115 18.56 2.27 12.64
N GLY A 116 19.42 2.38 11.61
CA GLY A 116 19.08 2.16 10.21
C GLY A 116 18.45 3.38 9.53
N VAL A 117 17.95 3.16 8.32
CA VAL A 117 17.30 4.17 7.48
C VAL A 117 15.94 3.67 7.00
N ARG A 118 15.03 4.60 6.66
CA ARG A 118 13.73 4.25 6.07
C ARG A 118 13.32 5.20 4.96
N THR A 119 12.56 4.70 4.01
CA THR A 119 11.81 5.53 3.06
C THR A 119 10.67 6.26 3.79
N PRO A 120 10.14 7.37 3.25
CA PRO A 120 8.85 7.89 3.70
C PRO A 120 7.73 6.88 3.46
N LEU A 121 6.65 6.99 4.24
CA LEU A 121 5.37 6.34 3.92
C LEU A 121 4.79 7.02 2.70
N ALA A 122 4.50 6.25 1.65
CA ALA A 122 3.97 6.79 0.41
C ALA A 122 2.88 5.91 -0.18
N HIS A 123 2.03 6.53 -0.99
CA HIS A 123 1.08 5.81 -1.85
C HIS A 123 1.83 5.23 -3.04
N VAL A 124 1.63 3.95 -3.29
CA VAL A 124 2.31 3.22 -4.36
C VAL A 124 1.26 2.65 -5.30
N PRO A 125 1.25 3.07 -6.58
CA PRO A 125 0.38 2.49 -7.59
C PRO A 125 0.60 0.98 -7.76
N PRO A 126 -0.38 0.25 -8.29
CA PRO A 126 -0.17 -1.13 -8.72
C PRO A 126 0.93 -1.21 -9.78
N GLY A 127 1.93 -2.06 -9.56
CA GLY A 127 3.08 -2.17 -10.45
C GLY A 127 4.18 -3.07 -9.90
N TYR A 128 5.30 -3.13 -10.62
CA TYR A 128 6.49 -3.85 -10.21
C TYR A 128 7.53 -2.85 -9.72
N TYR A 129 8.11 -3.16 -8.56
CA TYR A 129 9.05 -2.27 -7.90
C TYR A 129 10.30 -3.06 -7.48
N LEU A 130 11.46 -2.45 -7.68
CA LEU A 130 12.74 -2.96 -7.21
C LEU A 130 13.19 -2.17 -5.98
N VAL A 131 13.42 -2.86 -4.88
CA VAL A 131 13.96 -2.27 -3.64
C VAL A 131 15.45 -2.57 -3.56
N ILE A 132 16.26 -1.53 -3.57
CA ILE A 132 17.72 -1.62 -3.56
C ILE A 132 18.24 -1.08 -2.23
N PRO A 133 18.67 -1.96 -1.30
CA PRO A 133 19.51 -1.57 -0.19
C PRO A 133 20.95 -1.38 -0.67
N SER A 134 21.60 -0.28 -0.30
CA SER A 134 22.96 0.02 -0.75
C SER A 134 23.78 0.78 0.30
N THR A 135 25.11 0.76 0.11
CA THR A 135 26.09 1.58 0.83
C THR A 135 26.65 2.65 -0.09
N PHE A 136 27.15 3.76 0.47
CA PHE A 136 27.74 4.84 -0.34
C PHE A 136 28.99 4.34 -1.08
N GLU A 137 29.94 3.79 -0.32
CA GLU A 137 31.09 3.08 -0.85
C GLU A 137 30.74 1.60 -1.00
N PRO A 138 31.11 0.94 -2.10
CA PRO A 138 30.87 -0.49 -2.30
C PRO A 138 31.48 -1.31 -1.17
N ARG A 139 30.61 -1.84 -0.29
CA ARG A 139 31.03 -2.64 0.87
C ARG A 139 30.13 -3.85 0.98
N ARG A 140 30.73 -5.00 1.27
CA ARG A 140 30.01 -6.21 1.60
C ARG A 140 29.62 -6.17 3.07
N GLY A 141 28.34 -6.43 3.36
CA GLY A 141 27.83 -6.50 4.71
C GLY A 141 26.49 -7.20 4.75
N ASP A 142 26.18 -7.81 5.90
CA ASP A 142 24.86 -8.34 6.17
C ASP A 142 23.89 -7.18 6.45
N PHE A 143 22.60 -7.39 6.22
CA PHE A 143 21.57 -6.38 6.47
C PHE A 143 20.19 -7.02 6.68
N ASP A 144 19.34 -6.29 7.39
CA ASP A 144 17.91 -6.58 7.51
C ASP A 144 17.11 -5.55 6.72
N LEU A 145 16.29 -6.00 5.75
CA LEU A 145 15.35 -5.16 5.02
C LEU A 145 13.92 -5.58 5.36
N HIS A 146 13.14 -4.63 5.87
CA HIS A 146 11.73 -4.82 6.20
C HIS A 146 10.84 -3.94 5.31
N GLY A 147 9.82 -4.52 4.71
CA GLY A 147 8.72 -3.80 4.05
C GLY A 147 7.47 -3.82 4.92
N TYR A 148 6.82 -2.68 5.06
CA TYR A 148 5.53 -2.55 5.74
C TYR A 148 4.52 -2.00 4.75
N ALA A 149 3.38 -2.67 4.59
CA ALA A 149 2.32 -2.27 3.69
C ALA A 149 0.95 -2.44 4.36
N ASN A 150 0.00 -1.57 4.00
CA ASN A 150 -1.40 -1.69 4.44
C ASN A 150 -2.21 -2.70 3.61
N LEU A 151 -1.66 -3.18 2.50
CA LEU A 151 -2.24 -4.17 1.60
C LEU A 151 -1.24 -5.30 1.33
N PRO A 152 -1.71 -6.50 0.96
CA PRO A 152 -0.82 -7.60 0.58
C PRO A 152 0.11 -7.20 -0.57
N VAL A 153 1.39 -7.54 -0.43
CA VAL A 153 2.41 -7.35 -1.45
C VAL A 153 3.14 -8.66 -1.69
N THR A 154 3.38 -8.99 -2.97
CA THR A 154 4.20 -10.15 -3.33
C THR A 154 5.66 -9.73 -3.39
N THR A 155 6.51 -10.42 -2.64
CA THR A 155 7.95 -10.14 -2.60
C THR A 155 8.75 -11.32 -3.13
N SER A 156 9.73 -11.06 -3.98
CA SER A 156 10.72 -12.05 -4.42
C SER A 156 12.11 -11.44 -4.34
N ARG A 157 13.12 -12.29 -4.11
CA ARG A 157 14.53 -11.88 -4.19
C ARG A 157 15.00 -12.13 -5.62
N LEU A 158 15.40 -11.06 -6.31
CA LEU A 158 16.12 -11.18 -7.57
C LEU A 158 17.56 -11.63 -7.27
N ARG A 159 18.06 -12.59 -8.05
CA ARG A 159 19.43 -13.13 -7.97
C ARG A 159 20.29 -12.52 -9.04
#